data_AF-A0A564YW66-F1
#
_entry.id   AF-A0A564YW66-F1
#
_cell.length_a   1.000
_cell.length_b   1.000
_cell.length_c   1.000
_cell.angle_alpha   90.00
_cell.angle_beta   90.00
_cell.angle_gamma   90.00
#
_symmetry.space_group_name_H-M   'P 1'
#
loop_
_entity.id
_entity.type
_entity.pdbx_description
1 polymer ?
#
loop_
_entity_poly.entity_id
_entity_poly.type
_entity_poly.pdbx_seq_one_letter_code
_entity_poly.pdbx_strand_id
1 'polypeptide(L)'
;MDGFATDDNPLKRTYNIVDMKFFGMSTLAVVLTREDDVSSNMTLQWIVFIPLDESIAAASALPPISLLPASTTLSDYLAGSSVPLSKLVTQQLQVHTLPYKPYWFTLNEKRRTIFVMFDSFCRVFIMKHKEISNAQ
;
A
#
# COMPACT_ATOMS: atom_id res chain seq x y z
N MET A 1 -11.59 13.80 -5.42
CA MET A 1 -12.15 12.61 -4.74
C MET A 1 -11.11 11.53 -4.81
N ASP A 2 -10.75 10.94 -3.66
CA ASP A 2 -9.62 10.01 -3.51
C ASP A 2 -10.01 8.64 -4.06
N GLY A 3 -9.61 8.39 -5.31
CA GLY A 3 -10.14 7.30 -6.13
C GLY A 3 -9.85 5.88 -5.66
N PHE A 4 -9.09 5.66 -4.58
CA PHE A 4 -8.84 4.32 -4.02
C PHE A 4 -9.88 3.90 -2.98
N ALA A 5 -10.31 4.84 -2.12
CA ALA A 5 -11.34 4.54 -1.11
C ALA A 5 -12.72 4.36 -1.76
N THR A 6 -12.90 4.94 -2.95
CA THR A 6 -14.04 4.72 -3.84
C THR A 6 -13.70 3.80 -5.02
N ASP A 7 -12.54 3.12 -4.99
CA ASP A 7 -12.20 2.10 -5.98
C ASP A 7 -13.04 0.86 -5.67
N ASP A 8 -14.29 0.90 -6.13
CA ASP A 8 -15.04 -0.32 -6.35
C ASP A 8 -14.21 -1.12 -7.35
N ASN A 9 -13.47 -2.10 -6.84
CA ASN A 9 -12.77 -3.13 -7.61
C ASN A 9 -13.67 -4.38 -7.68
N PRO A 10 -14.88 -4.32 -8.29
CA PRO A 10 -15.83 -5.43 -8.29
C PRO A 10 -15.27 -6.64 -9.04
N LEU A 11 -14.27 -6.41 -9.91
CA LEU A 11 -13.59 -7.42 -10.71
C LEU A 11 -12.37 -8.05 -10.01
N LYS A 12 -12.06 -7.67 -8.76
CA LYS A 12 -10.90 -8.17 -8.00
C LYS A 12 -9.59 -8.12 -8.79
N ARG A 13 -9.39 -7.06 -9.59
CA ARG A 13 -8.17 -6.87 -10.37
C ARG A 13 -6.94 -6.77 -9.48
N THR A 14 -5.86 -7.36 -9.94
CA THR A 14 -4.57 -7.39 -9.25
C THR A 14 -3.96 -6.00 -9.20
N TYR A 15 -3.53 -5.58 -8.01
CA TYR A 15 -2.66 -4.42 -7.84
C TYR A 15 -1.20 -4.85 -7.95
N ASN A 16 -0.38 -4.04 -8.61
CA ASN A 16 1.05 -4.24 -8.69
C ASN A 16 1.75 -3.33 -7.69
N ILE A 17 2.62 -3.91 -6.87
CA ILE A 17 3.49 -3.15 -5.97
C ILE A 17 4.68 -2.63 -6.77
N VAL A 18 4.87 -1.31 -6.76
CA VAL A 18 6.03 -0.66 -7.38
C VAL A 18 7.20 -0.61 -6.41
N ASP A 19 6.96 -0.16 -5.18
CA ASP A 19 7.97 -0.03 -4.12
C ASP A 19 7.27 0.05 -2.76
N MET A 20 7.99 -0.28 -1.69
CA MET A 20 7.50 -0.26 -0.31
C MET A 20 8.59 0.20 0.65
N LYS A 21 8.24 1.06 1.63
CA LYS A 21 9.18 1.57 2.64
C LYS A 21 8.50 1.81 3.98
N PHE A 22 9.24 1.60 5.06
CA PHE A 22 8.79 1.96 6.40
C PHE A 22 8.72 3.48 6.56
N PHE A 23 7.59 3.94 7.10
CA PHE A 23 7.38 5.30 7.58
C PHE A 23 7.26 5.25 9.10
N GLY A 24 8.40 5.43 9.78
CA GLY A 24 8.50 5.15 11.20
C GLY A 24 8.41 3.65 11.52
N MET A 25 8.18 3.34 12.79
CA MET A 25 8.16 1.95 13.29
C MET A 25 6.82 1.24 13.09
N SER A 26 5.74 1.99 12.86
CA SER A 26 4.37 1.47 12.92
C SER A 26 3.61 1.58 11.60
N THR A 27 4.22 2.07 10.52
CA THR A 27 3.53 2.28 9.24
C THR A 27 4.39 1.85 8.07
N LEU A 28 3.80 1.09 7.15
CA LEU A 28 4.38 0.75 5.86
C LEU A 28 3.74 1.62 4.77
N ALA A 29 4.53 2.41 4.07
CA ALA A 29 4.09 3.11 2.88
C ALA A 29 4.33 2.21 1.66
N VAL A 30 3.32 2.04 0.82
CA VAL A 30 3.34 1.18 -0.37
C VAL A 30 2.86 1.98 -1.57
N VAL A 31 3.62 1.90 -2.66
CA VAL A 31 3.19 2.46 -3.94
C VAL A 31 2.58 1.34 -4.78
N LEU A 32 1.31 1.54 -5.15
CA LEU A 32 0.52 0.59 -5.92
C LEU A 32 0.18 1.17 -7.28
N THR A 33 0.12 0.30 -8.29
CA THR A 33 -0.42 0.60 -9.61
C THR A 33 -1.45 -0.44 -10.01
N ARG A 34 -2.40 -0.06 -10.85
CA ARG A 34 -3.34 -0.96 -11.51
C ARG A 34 -3.58 -0.47 -12.93
N GLU A 35 -3.52 -1.36 -13.89
CA GLU A 35 -3.88 -1.04 -15.28
C GLU A 35 -5.40 -0.97 -15.40
N ASP A 36 -5.93 0.12 -15.96
CA ASP A 36 -7.37 0.31 -16.13
C ASP A 36 -7.79 -0.22 -17.50
N ASP A 37 -8.22 -1.49 -17.54
CA ASP A 37 -8.71 -2.20 -18.72
C ASP A 37 -7.77 -2.28 -19.94
N VAL A 38 -7.97 -3.33 -20.72
CA VAL A 38 -7.17 -3.62 -21.94
C VAL A 38 -7.35 -2.53 -23.02
N SER A 39 -8.32 -1.63 -22.87
CA SER A 39 -8.65 -0.55 -23.82
C SER A 39 -8.26 0.86 -23.35
N SER A 40 -7.82 1.04 -22.10
CA SER A 40 -7.43 2.35 -21.58
C SER A 40 -5.93 2.40 -21.33
N ASN A 41 -5.29 3.49 -21.77
CA ASN A 41 -3.90 3.78 -21.43
C ASN A 41 -3.74 4.39 -20.03
N MET A 42 -4.82 4.44 -19.22
CA MET A 42 -4.74 5.00 -17.87
C MET A 42 -4.27 3.94 -16.90
N THR A 43 -3.07 4.14 -16.36
CA THR A 43 -2.66 3.46 -15.13
C THR A 43 -3.24 4.25 -13.96
N LEU A 44 -3.91 3.56 -13.05
CA LEU A 44 -4.28 4.10 -11.75
C LEU A 44 -3.14 3.82 -10.78
N GLN A 45 -2.85 4.79 -9.91
CA GLN A 45 -1.72 4.69 -9.00
C GLN A 45 -1.96 5.44 -7.70
N TRP A 46 -1.41 4.88 -6.62
CA TRP A 46 -1.62 5.40 -5.29
C TRP A 46 -0.40 5.16 -4.39
N ILE A 47 -0.26 6.03 -3.39
CA ILE A 47 0.52 5.76 -2.19
C ILE A 47 -0.48 5.34 -1.12
N VAL A 48 -0.24 4.20 -0.49
CA VAL A 48 -1.05 3.66 0.60
C VAL A 48 -0.20 3.58 1.87
N PHE A 49 -0.73 4.06 2.98
CA PHE A 49 -0.12 4.01 4.30
C PHE A 49 -0.83 2.94 5.13
N ILE A 50 -0.13 1.85 5.41
CA ILE A 50 -0.64 0.67 6.11
C ILE A 50 -0.12 0.68 7.55
N PRO A 51 -0.98 0.88 8.56
CA PRO A 51 -0.62 0.70 9.96
C PRO A 51 -0.26 -0.76 10.24
N LEU A 52 0.92 -1.00 10.80
CA LEU A 52 1.43 -2.35 11.03
C LEU A 52 0.66 -3.05 12.15
N ASP A 53 0.26 -2.34 13.20
CA ASP A 53 -0.44 -2.93 14.35
C ASP A 53 -1.78 -3.55 13.93
N GLU A 54 -2.57 -2.83 13.12
CA GLU A 54 -3.82 -3.33 12.55
C GLU A 54 -3.59 -4.50 11.59
N SER A 55 -2.51 -4.40 10.79
CA SER A 55 -2.15 -5.44 9.81
C SER A 55 -1.76 -6.75 10.47
N ILE A 56 -0.97 -6.69 11.55
CA ILE A 56 -0.55 -7.85 12.33
C ILE A 56 -1.76 -8.47 13.03
N ALA A 57 -2.66 -7.66 13.59
CA ALA A 57 -3.89 -8.15 14.20
C ALA A 57 -4.83 -8.82 13.18
N ALA A 58 -4.83 -8.37 11.93
CA ALA A 58 -5.62 -8.96 10.85
C ALA A 58 -4.98 -10.21 10.21
N ALA A 59 -3.67 -10.43 10.44
CA ALA A 59 -2.95 -11.57 9.90
C ALA A 59 -3.22 -12.85 10.70
N SER A 60 -3.45 -13.95 9.99
CA SER A 60 -3.53 -15.27 10.62
C SER A 60 -2.17 -15.67 11.18
N ALA A 61 -2.16 -16.28 12.37
CA ALA A 61 -0.94 -16.86 12.90
C ALA A 61 -0.45 -17.98 11.97
N LEU A 62 0.77 -17.84 11.47
CA LEU A 62 1.42 -18.87 10.68
C LEU A 62 2.04 -19.94 11.61
N PRO A 63 1.91 -21.25 11.29
CA PRO A 63 2.52 -22.30 12.10
C PRO A 63 4.05 -22.23 11.98
N PRO A 64 4.84 -22.57 13.01
CA PRO A 64 6.31 -22.49 12.94
C PRO A 64 6.89 -23.16 11.70
N ILE A 65 7.83 -22.49 11.00
CA ILE A 65 8.48 -22.99 9.78
C ILE A 65 9.11 -24.38 10.00
N SER A 66 9.59 -24.67 11.21
CA SER A 66 10.20 -25.95 11.57
C SER A 66 9.24 -27.15 11.47
N LEU A 67 7.93 -26.91 11.39
CA LEU A 67 6.92 -27.96 11.24
C LEU A 67 6.58 -28.26 9.78
N LEU A 68 7.15 -27.50 8.83
CA LEU A 68 6.89 -27.69 7.41
C LEU A 68 7.78 -28.78 6.82
N PRO A 69 7.27 -29.54 5.83
CA PRO A 69 8.11 -30.41 5.01
C PRO A 69 9.26 -29.63 4.38
N ALA A 70 10.44 -30.26 4.28
CA ALA A 70 11.62 -29.64 3.66
C ALA A 70 11.43 -29.27 2.17
N SER A 71 10.40 -29.83 1.51
CA SER A 71 10.02 -29.51 0.13
C SER A 71 9.15 -28.26 0.00
N THR A 72 8.61 -27.72 1.10
CA THR A 72 7.76 -26.53 1.07
C THR A 72 8.62 -25.28 0.88
N THR A 73 8.33 -24.49 -0.15
CA THR A 73 9.02 -23.21 -0.33
C THR A 73 8.44 -22.14 0.59
N LEU A 74 9.22 -21.09 0.85
CA LEU A 74 8.74 -19.94 1.63
C LEU A 74 7.50 -19.30 0.98
N SER A 75 7.46 -19.23 -0.35
CA SER A 75 6.32 -18.70 -1.09
C SER A 75 5.05 -19.51 -0.86
N ASP A 76 5.16 -20.85 -0.91
CA ASP A 76 4.01 -21.75 -0.67
C ASP A 76 3.48 -21.60 0.76
N TYR A 77 4.38 -21.45 1.72
CA TYR A 77 4.03 -21.24 3.12
C TYR A 77 3.30 -19.92 3.35
N LEU A 78 3.77 -18.82 2.73
CA LEU A 78 3.17 -17.49 2.89
C LEU A 78 1.85 -17.34 2.12
N ALA A 79 1.66 -18.08 1.02
CA ALA A 79 0.45 -18.01 0.19
C ALA A 79 -0.83 -18.34 0.98
N GLY A 80 -0.73 -19.21 2.00
CA GLY A 80 -1.86 -19.60 2.85
C GLY A 80 -2.31 -18.54 3.86
N SER A 81 -1.56 -17.45 4.03
CA SER A 81 -1.81 -16.41 5.05
C SER A 81 -1.83 -15.00 4.45
N SER A 82 -2.53 -14.85 3.31
CA SER A 82 -2.73 -13.52 2.72
C SER A 82 -3.79 -12.73 3.49
N VAL A 83 -3.52 -11.44 3.73
CA VAL A 83 -4.50 -10.50 4.28
C VAL A 83 -5.10 -9.69 3.13
N PRO A 84 -6.43 -9.65 2.98
CA PRO A 84 -7.07 -8.82 1.97
C PRO A 84 -6.71 -7.35 2.16
N LEU A 85 -6.38 -6.65 1.06
CA LEU A 85 -6.01 -5.23 1.10
C LEU A 85 -7.11 -4.35 1.70
N SER A 86 -8.39 -4.73 1.55
CA SER A 86 -9.53 -4.04 2.18
C SER A 86 -9.55 -4.12 3.71
N LYS A 87 -8.84 -5.08 4.31
CA LYS A 87 -8.62 -5.14 5.77
C LYS A 87 -7.41 -4.32 6.22
N LEU A 88 -6.50 -4.00 5.29
CA LEU A 88 -5.29 -3.22 5.55
C LEU A 88 -5.51 -1.72 5.33
N VAL A 89 -6.41 -1.39 4.39
CA VAL A 89 -6.76 -0.02 4.02
C VAL A 89 -8.22 0.21 4.38
N THR A 90 -8.41 0.71 5.60
CA THR A 90 -9.72 0.88 6.25
C THR A 90 -10.21 2.32 6.19
N GLN A 91 -9.33 3.28 5.91
CA GLN A 91 -9.64 4.71 5.93
C GLN A 91 -9.15 5.42 4.67
N GLN A 92 -9.94 6.38 4.19
CA GLN A 92 -9.58 7.21 3.03
C GLN A 92 -8.27 8.00 3.25
N LEU A 93 -7.99 8.43 4.48
CA LEU A 93 -6.76 9.16 4.82
C LEU A 93 -5.48 8.35 4.62
N GLN A 94 -5.58 7.01 4.54
CA GLN A 94 -4.44 6.14 4.28
C GLN A 94 -4.00 6.20 2.81
N VAL A 95 -4.76 6.83 1.93
CA VAL A 95 -4.53 6.73 0.49
C VAL A 95 -4.37 8.08 -0.18
N HIS A 96 -3.35 8.17 -1.03
CA HIS A 96 -3.09 9.34 -1.85
C HIS A 96 -2.95 8.93 -3.32
N THR A 97 -3.84 9.43 -4.17
CA THR A 97 -3.77 9.18 -5.62
C THR A 97 -2.61 9.93 -6.25
N LEU A 98 -1.86 9.22 -7.11
CA LEU A 98 -0.75 9.80 -7.86
C LEU A 98 -1.21 10.19 -9.28
N PRO A 99 -0.69 11.31 -9.82
CA PRO A 99 -1.13 11.80 -11.13
C PRO A 99 -0.48 11.09 -12.33
N TYR A 100 0.61 10.34 -12.12
CA TYR A 100 1.34 9.61 -13.17
C TYR A 100 1.89 8.31 -12.62
N LYS A 101 2.23 7.36 -13.50
CA LYS A 101 2.83 6.07 -13.14
C LYS A 101 4.19 6.27 -12.44
N PRO A 102 4.32 5.90 -11.16
CA PRO A 102 5.58 6.03 -10.42
C PRO A 102 6.56 4.91 -10.79
N TYR A 103 7.86 5.18 -10.64
CA TYR A 103 8.93 4.21 -10.83
C TYR A 103 9.50 3.72 -9.49
N TRP A 104 9.71 4.63 -8.56
CA TRP A 104 10.02 4.35 -7.15
C TRP A 104 9.69 5.58 -6.31
N PHE A 105 9.76 5.43 -4.99
CA PHE A 105 9.62 6.58 -4.09
C PHE A 105 10.62 6.51 -2.95
N THR A 106 10.78 7.57 -2.18
CA THR A 106 11.44 7.54 -0.88
C THR A 106 10.74 8.51 0.05
N LEU A 107 10.98 8.36 1.35
CA LEU A 107 10.28 9.13 2.38
C LEU A 107 11.26 9.60 3.44
N ASN A 108 10.94 10.73 4.05
CA ASN A 108 11.63 11.25 5.21
C ASN A 108 10.58 11.51 6.29
N GLU A 109 10.56 10.66 7.30
CA GLU A 109 9.65 10.74 8.43
C GLU A 109 9.81 12.04 9.22
N LYS A 110 11.05 12.38 9.58
CA LYS A 110 11.36 13.58 10.38
C LYS A 110 10.85 14.86 9.73
N ARG A 111 10.97 14.95 8.40
CA ARG A 111 10.52 16.11 7.61
C ARG A 111 9.11 15.95 7.07
N ARG A 112 8.49 14.79 7.26
CA ARG A 112 7.18 14.42 6.72
C ARG A 112 7.08 14.66 5.21
N THR A 113 8.11 14.26 4.47
CA THR A 113 8.17 14.45 3.01
C THR A 113 8.24 13.12 2.28
N ILE A 114 7.60 13.05 1.12
CA ILE A 114 7.64 11.90 0.22
C ILE A 114 8.17 12.38 -1.12
N PHE A 115 9.19 11.71 -1.64
CA PHE A 115 9.75 11.94 -2.96
C PHE A 115 9.29 10.81 -3.86
N VAL A 116 8.57 11.12 -4.92
CA VAL A 116 8.13 10.12 -5.90
C VAL A 116 8.85 10.40 -7.21
N MET A 117 9.59 9.40 -7.69
CA MET A 117 10.18 9.43 -9.01
C MET A 117 9.20 8.85 -10.02
N PHE A 118 8.96 9.63 -11.06
CA PHE A 118 8.33 9.19 -12.30
C PHE A 118 9.42 9.03 -13.36
N ASP A 119 9.05 8.56 -14.55
CA ASP A 119 9.99 8.27 -15.62
C ASP A 119 10.92 9.44 -15.97
N SER A 120 10.40 10.68 -15.99
CA SER A 120 11.18 11.86 -16.43
C SER A 120 11.27 12.99 -15.40
N PHE A 121 10.67 12.87 -14.22
CA PHE A 121 10.69 13.92 -13.20
C PHE A 121 10.43 13.39 -11.79
N CYS A 122 10.75 14.21 -10.79
CA CYS A 122 10.45 13.96 -9.39
C CYS A 122 9.30 14.87 -8.92
N ARG A 123 8.42 14.39 -8.04
CA ARG A 123 7.58 15.27 -7.22
C ARG A 123 7.81 15.03 -5.74
N VAL A 124 7.76 16.11 -4.98
CA VAL A 124 7.85 16.10 -3.52
C VAL A 124 6.48 16.42 -2.94
N PHE A 125 5.97 15.52 -2.11
CA PHE A 125 4.74 15.70 -1.35
C PHE A 125 5.08 15.95 0.11
N ILE A 126 4.36 16.87 0.75
CA ILE A 126 4.52 17.20 2.16
C ILE A 126 3.29 16.65 2.89
N MET A 127 3.51 15.71 3.81
CA MET A 127 2.47 15.14 4.65
C MET A 127 2.09 16.15 5.73
N LYS A 128 0.86 16.68 5.64
CA LYS A 128 0.29 17.55 6.67
C LYS A 128 -0.35 16.68 7.75
N HIS A 129 -0.16 17.07 9.01
CA HIS A 129 -0.98 16.55 10.09
C HIS A 129 -2.40 17.05 9.89
N LYS A 130 -3.37 16.16 9.74
CA LYS A 130 -4.78 16.52 9.86
C LYS A 130 -5.18 16.11 11.27
N GLU A 131 -5.34 17.08 12.16
CA GLU A 131 -5.97 16.79 13.45
C GLU A 131 -7.40 16.32 13.17
N ILE A 132 -7.71 15.10 13.58
CA ILE A 132 -9.08 14.64 13.63
C ILE A 132 -9.67 15.33 14.85
N SER A 133 -10.27 16.49 14.64
CA SER A 133 -11.11 17.12 15.66
C SER A 133 -12.27 16.17 15.90
N ASN A 134 -12.20 15.41 17.00
CA ASN A 134 -13.34 14.70 17.54
C ASN A 134 -14.39 15.77 17.89
N ALA A 135 -15.36 15.98 17.00
CA ALA A 135 -16.54 16.75 17.31
C ALA A 135 -17.30 15.99 18.40
N GLN A 136 -17.44 16.64 19.55
CA GLN A 136 -18.25 16.23 20.69
C GLN A 136 -19.72 16.14 20.31
#